data_AF-A0A3Q3ABU1-F1
#
_entry.id   AF-A0A3Q3ABU1-F1
#
_cell.length_a   1.000
_cell.length_b   1.000
_cell.length_c   1.000
_cell.angle_alpha   90.00
_cell.angle_beta   90.00
_cell.angle_gamma   90.00
#
_symmetry.space_group_name_H-M   'P 1'
#
loop_
_entity.id
_entity.type
_entity.pdbx_description
1 polymer ?
#
loop_
_entity_poly.entity_id
_entity_poly.type
_entity_poly.pdbx_seq_one_letter_code
_entity_poly.pdbx_strand_id
1 'polypeptide(L)'
;AVILPQSNINYPWAWPRVGPALDRAVRTINSDPTLLPDHHLTYAFKSSENQDGICSESVAPLMAVDLKLAYNPWAFIGPGCSYTASPVGFFTTHWDVPMITAGASAVEFYNGVYPSITN
;
A
#
# COMPACT_ATOMS: atom_id res chain seq x y z
N ALA A 1 -5.43 3.08 -2.26
CA ALA A 1 -4.73 3.81 -1.17
C ALA A 1 -3.29 3.31 -1.11
N VAL A 2 -2.32 4.19 -0.86
CA VAL A 2 -0.88 3.83 -0.87
C VAL A 2 -0.25 4.20 0.46
N ILE A 3 0.47 3.27 1.06
CA ILE A 3 1.19 3.49 2.32
C ILE A 3 2.61 2.99 2.16
N LEU A 4 3.55 3.90 1.92
CA LEU A 4 4.96 3.59 1.69
C LEU A 4 5.86 4.65 2.34
N PRO A 5 7.16 4.38 2.52
CA PRO A 5 8.10 5.37 3.02
C PRO A 5 8.19 6.55 2.06
N GLN A 6 7.84 7.75 2.50
CA GLN A 6 7.82 8.93 1.63
C GLN A 6 9.21 9.43 1.27
N SER A 7 10.16 9.37 2.20
CA SER A 7 11.42 10.12 2.10
C SER A 7 12.66 9.25 2.25
N ASN A 8 12.56 8.14 2.98
CA ASN A 8 13.70 7.29 3.27
C ASN A 8 14.03 6.35 2.10
N ILE A 9 14.98 6.77 1.29
CA ILE A 9 15.43 6.03 0.10
C ILE A 9 16.26 4.78 0.41
N ASN A 10 16.51 4.43 1.67
CA ASN A 10 17.18 3.16 2.00
C ASN A 10 16.26 1.95 1.72
N TYR A 11 14.95 2.16 1.70
CA TYR A 11 14.00 1.09 1.40
C TYR A 11 13.84 0.89 -0.12
N PRO A 12 13.91 -0.35 -0.64
CA PRO A 12 13.65 -0.65 -2.05
C PRO A 12 12.27 -0.17 -2.52
N TRP A 13 11.28 -0.23 -1.64
CA TRP A 13 9.89 0.19 -1.85
C TRP A 13 9.60 1.65 -1.46
N ALA A 14 10.62 2.50 -1.32
CA ALA A 14 10.42 3.92 -1.01
C ALA A 14 9.65 4.64 -2.14
N TRP A 15 8.83 5.61 -1.77
CA TRP A 15 7.99 6.40 -2.67
C TRP A 15 8.77 7.06 -3.83
N PRO A 16 10.00 7.59 -3.65
CA PRO A 16 10.75 8.13 -4.78
C PRO A 16 11.07 7.10 -5.89
N ARG A 17 10.99 5.80 -5.61
CA ARG A 17 11.12 4.72 -6.60
C ARG A 17 9.75 4.22 -7.08
N VAL A 18 8.84 3.95 -6.15
CA VAL A 18 7.54 3.33 -6.44
C VAL A 18 6.54 4.33 -7.02
N GLY A 19 6.56 5.59 -6.59
CA GLY A 19 5.64 6.64 -7.06
C GLY A 19 5.67 6.84 -8.57
N PRO A 20 6.84 7.07 -9.20
CA PRO A 20 6.93 7.18 -10.66
C PRO A 20 6.46 5.91 -11.40
N ALA A 21 6.70 4.72 -10.84
CA ALA A 21 6.21 3.47 -11.41
C ALA A 21 4.68 3.36 -11.33
N LEU A 22 4.10 3.77 -10.19
CA LEU A 22 2.65 3.81 -9.99
C LEU A 22 1.98 4.84 -10.90
N ASP A 23 2.56 6.04 -11.03
CA ASP A 23 2.06 7.08 -11.94
C ASP A 23 2.06 6.63 -13.40
N ARG A 24 3.08 5.86 -13.80
CA ARG A 24 3.09 5.24 -15.14
C ARG A 24 1.97 4.21 -15.27
N ALA A 25 1.82 3.31 -14.29
CA ALA A 25 0.79 2.27 -14.33
C ALA A 25 -0.63 2.86 -14.39
N VAL A 26 -0.93 3.86 -13.56
CA VAL A 26 -2.23 4.54 -13.53
C VAL A 26 -2.51 5.23 -14.86
N ARG A 27 -1.53 5.95 -15.44
CA ARG A 27 -1.70 6.56 -16.77
C ARG A 27 -1.94 5.52 -17.85
N THR A 28 -1.21 4.41 -17.84
CA THR A 28 -1.39 3.34 -18.81
C THR A 28 -2.79 2.73 -18.72
N ILE A 29 -3.25 2.39 -17.52
CA ILE A 29 -4.59 1.81 -17.30
C ILE A 29 -5.68 2.79 -17.76
N ASN A 30 -5.62 4.05 -17.32
CA ASN A 30 -6.62 5.05 -17.68
C ASN A 30 -6.61 5.45 -19.17
N SER A 31 -5.53 5.15 -19.90
CA SER A 31 -5.44 5.41 -21.35
C SER A 31 -5.96 4.28 -22.22
N ASP A 32 -6.16 3.09 -21.65
CA ASP A 32 -6.65 1.92 -22.37
C ASP A 32 -8.15 1.71 -22.07
N PRO A 33 -9.06 1.98 -23.03
CA PRO A 33 -10.49 1.84 -22.80
C PRO A 33 -10.94 0.38 -22.58
N THR A 34 -10.06 -0.60 -22.81
CA THR A 34 -10.36 -2.01 -22.52
C THR A 34 -10.09 -2.40 -21.07
N LEU A 35 -9.33 -1.57 -20.33
CA LEU A 35 -9.01 -1.78 -18.92
C LEU A 35 -9.91 -0.92 -18.03
N LEU A 36 -10.63 -1.56 -17.11
CA LEU A 36 -11.54 -0.90 -16.16
C LEU A 36 -12.57 0.04 -16.85
N PRO A 37 -13.44 -0.49 -17.74
CA PRO A 37 -14.43 0.32 -18.44
C PRO A 37 -15.30 1.09 -17.44
N ASP A 38 -15.65 2.33 -17.77
CA ASP A 38 -16.45 3.26 -16.95
C ASP A 38 -15.83 3.64 -15.58
N HIS A 39 -14.55 3.36 -15.36
CA HIS A 39 -13.84 3.70 -14.15
C HIS A 39 -12.60 4.55 -14.44
N HIS A 40 -12.24 5.41 -13.49
CA HIS A 40 -11.00 6.19 -13.54
C HIS A 40 -10.15 5.85 -12.33
N LEU A 41 -9.00 5.20 -12.57
CA LEU A 41 -8.09 4.79 -11.52
C LEU A 41 -7.36 6.01 -10.94
N THR A 42 -7.36 6.14 -9.62
CA THR A 42 -6.62 7.16 -8.89
C THR A 42 -6.05 6.57 -7.59
N TYR A 43 -5.18 7.32 -6.91
CA TYR A 43 -4.63 6.92 -5.63
C TYR A 43 -4.53 8.09 -4.66
N ALA A 44 -4.58 7.77 -3.36
CA ALA A 44 -4.23 8.68 -2.27
C ALA A 44 -3.06 8.06 -1.51
N PHE A 45 -2.10 8.91 -1.12
CA PHE A 45 -0.85 8.50 -0.50
C PHE A 45 -0.75 8.99 0.95
N LYS A 46 -0.22 8.14 1.84
CA LYS A 46 0.28 8.52 3.16
C LYS A 46 1.64 7.86 3.42
N SER A 47 2.49 8.55 4.17
CA SER A 47 3.79 8.01 4.56
C SER A 47 3.63 6.91 5.62
N SER A 48 4.41 5.83 5.52
CA SER A 48 4.54 4.84 6.60
C SER A 48 5.62 5.21 7.63
N GLU A 49 6.25 6.38 7.51
CA GLU A 49 7.40 6.80 8.33
C GLU A 49 6.98 7.45 9.66
N ASN A 50 7.75 7.22 10.73
CA ASN A 50 7.68 8.01 11.96
C ASN A 50 8.55 9.28 11.89
N GLN A 51 8.70 9.97 13.03
CA GLN A 51 9.52 11.17 13.16
C GLN A 51 11.01 10.95 12.88
N ASP A 52 11.50 9.72 13.03
CA ASP A 52 12.88 9.33 12.72
C ASP A 52 13.08 9.01 11.22
N GLY A 53 12.01 9.11 10.42
CA GLY A 53 12.06 8.81 8.99
C GLY A 53 12.18 7.32 8.68
N ILE A 54 11.88 6.42 9.62
CA ILE A 54 11.87 4.97 9.38
C ILE A 54 10.44 4.48 9.26
N CYS A 55 10.23 3.41 8.49
CA CYS A 55 8.97 2.66 8.55
C CYS A 55 8.57 2.44 10.02
N SER A 56 7.30 2.63 10.35
CA SER A 56 6.83 2.47 11.73
C SER A 56 5.57 1.62 11.81
N GLU A 57 5.64 0.59 12.66
CA GLU A 57 4.54 -0.33 12.96
C GLU A 57 3.36 0.36 13.64
N SER A 58 3.58 1.51 14.29
CA SER A 58 2.53 2.31 14.91
C SER A 58 1.93 3.35 13.98
N VAL A 59 2.72 3.94 13.07
CA VAL A 59 2.25 5.00 12.16
C VAL A 59 1.50 4.42 10.96
N ALA A 60 2.03 3.37 10.33
CA ALA A 60 1.41 2.77 9.15
C ALA A 60 -0.07 2.36 9.33
N PRO A 61 -0.48 1.67 10.41
CA PRO A 61 -1.89 1.35 10.62
C PRO A 61 -2.77 2.58 10.84
N LEU A 62 -2.28 3.63 11.52
CA LEU A 62 -3.02 4.89 11.66
C LEU A 62 -3.28 5.52 10.29
N MET A 63 -2.27 5.54 9.43
CA MET A 63 -2.41 6.04 8.06
C MET A 63 -3.34 5.19 7.20
N ALA A 64 -3.38 3.87 7.44
CA ALA A 64 -4.34 2.99 6.77
C ALA A 64 -5.77 3.31 7.16
N VAL A 65 -6.04 3.53 8.45
CA VAL A 65 -7.35 3.93 8.97
C VAL A 65 -7.75 5.29 8.39
N ASP A 66 -6.86 6.29 8.42
CA ASP A 66 -7.11 7.61 7.84
C ASP A 66 -7.51 7.50 6.36
N LEU A 67 -6.77 6.72 5.57
CA LEU A 67 -7.05 6.49 4.16
C LEU A 67 -8.38 5.75 3.94
N LYS A 68 -8.70 4.76 4.80
CA LYS A 68 -9.95 4.02 4.72
C LYS A 68 -11.15 4.93 5.00
N LEU A 69 -11.09 5.75 6.03
CA LEU A 69 -12.16 6.66 6.41
C LEU A 69 -12.34 7.80 5.39
N ALA A 70 -11.25 8.36 4.87
CA ALA A 70 -11.32 9.50 3.96
C ALA A 70 -11.73 9.12 2.52
N TYR A 71 -11.31 7.95 2.03
CA TYR A 71 -11.44 7.60 0.61
C TYR A 71 -12.15 6.28 0.33
N ASN A 72 -12.39 5.43 1.34
CA ASN A 72 -12.94 4.09 1.19
C ASN A 72 -12.36 3.31 -0.02
N PRO A 73 -11.04 3.05 -0.06
CA PRO A 73 -10.35 2.55 -1.23
C PRO A 73 -10.74 1.10 -1.57
N TRP A 74 -10.69 0.77 -2.86
CA TRP A 74 -10.89 -0.59 -3.37
C TRP A 74 -9.69 -1.52 -3.16
N ALA A 75 -8.49 -0.95 -2.95
CA ALA A 75 -7.27 -1.68 -2.66
C ALA A 75 -6.24 -0.82 -1.91
N PHE A 76 -5.31 -1.49 -1.23
CA PHE A 76 -4.10 -0.92 -0.66
C PHE A 76 -2.86 -1.34 -1.47
N ILE A 77 -1.91 -0.42 -1.64
CA ILE A 77 -0.57 -0.67 -2.17
C ILE A 77 0.46 -0.40 -1.07
N GLY A 78 1.28 -1.40 -0.79
CA GLY A 78 2.11 -1.44 0.42
C GLY A 78 1.28 -1.81 1.67
N PRO A 79 1.90 -1.80 2.86
CA PRO A 79 3.29 -1.41 3.13
C PRO A 79 4.34 -2.40 2.65
N GLY A 80 5.58 -1.92 2.45
CA GLY A 80 6.71 -2.76 2.05
C GLY A 80 7.56 -3.31 3.21
N CYS A 81 7.61 -2.63 4.35
CA CYS A 81 8.31 -3.14 5.54
C CYS A 81 7.45 -4.22 6.23
N SER A 82 8.00 -5.39 6.55
CA SER A 82 7.21 -6.50 7.12
C SER A 82 6.48 -6.14 8.42
N TYR A 83 7.15 -5.40 9.32
CA TYR A 83 6.57 -4.97 10.59
C TYR A 83 5.48 -3.90 10.43
N THR A 84 5.46 -3.14 9.32
CA THR A 84 4.34 -2.23 9.03
C THR A 84 3.23 -2.92 8.25
N ALA A 85 3.58 -3.89 7.40
CA ALA A 85 2.63 -4.67 6.63
C ALA A 85 1.76 -5.58 7.50
N SER A 86 2.29 -6.13 8.60
CA SER A 86 1.54 -7.00 9.51
C SER A 86 0.27 -6.32 10.08
N PRO A 87 0.35 -5.19 10.82
CA PRO A 87 -0.84 -4.56 11.37
C PRO A 87 -1.78 -4.01 10.29
N VAL A 88 -1.25 -3.46 9.19
CA VAL A 88 -2.10 -3.01 8.06
C VAL A 88 -2.79 -4.20 7.37
N GLY A 89 -2.13 -5.35 7.29
CA GLY A 89 -2.68 -6.60 6.81
C GLY A 89 -3.93 -7.04 7.56
N PHE A 90 -3.89 -6.99 8.89
CA PHE A 90 -5.06 -7.30 9.70
C PHE A 90 -6.23 -6.35 9.44
N PHE A 91 -5.96 -5.04 9.29
CA PHE A 91 -7.00 -4.07 8.95
C PHE A 91 -7.60 -4.33 7.57
N THR A 92 -6.77 -4.56 6.56
CA THR A 92 -7.26 -4.80 5.19
C THR A 92 -8.05 -6.11 5.09
N THR A 93 -7.64 -7.15 5.83
CA THR A 93 -8.42 -8.38 5.99
C THR A 93 -9.76 -8.11 6.69
N HIS A 94 -9.78 -7.34 7.78
CA HIS A 94 -11.00 -6.99 8.50
C HIS A 94 -11.99 -6.21 7.62
N TRP A 95 -11.50 -5.35 6.73
CA TRP A 95 -12.33 -4.55 5.83
C TRP A 95 -12.72 -5.26 4.53
N ASP A 96 -12.24 -6.49 4.33
CA ASP A 96 -12.37 -7.22 3.06
C ASP A 96 -11.86 -6.39 1.85
N VAL A 97 -10.70 -5.76 2.02
CA VAL A 97 -10.04 -4.95 0.99
C VAL A 97 -8.70 -5.59 0.64
N PRO A 98 -8.40 -5.84 -0.64
CA PRO A 98 -7.11 -6.40 -1.04
C PRO A 98 -5.94 -5.44 -0.76
N MET A 99 -4.80 -6.01 -0.39
CA MET A 99 -3.55 -5.32 -0.17
C MET A 99 -2.45 -5.94 -1.03
N ILE A 100 -1.85 -5.14 -1.91
CA ILE A 100 -0.82 -5.57 -2.86
C ILE A 100 0.50 -4.95 -2.43
N THR A 101 1.57 -5.74 -2.32
CA THR A 101 2.89 -5.21 -1.95
C THR A 101 4.02 -5.98 -2.62
N ALA A 102 5.04 -5.28 -3.13
CA ALA A 102 6.27 -5.91 -3.64
C ALA A 102 7.37 -6.03 -2.56
N GLY A 103 7.01 -5.80 -1.29
CA GLY A 103 7.87 -5.98 -0.12
C GLY A 103 7.33 -7.08 0.78
N ALA A 104 7.26 -6.82 2.09
CA ALA A 104 6.66 -7.70 3.10
C ALA A 104 7.11 -9.16 2.94
N SER A 105 8.42 -9.39 2.91
CA SER A 105 9.04 -10.68 2.56
C SER A 105 9.15 -11.64 3.75
N ALA A 106 8.45 -11.38 4.86
CA ALA A 106 8.46 -12.29 6.01
C ALA A 106 7.65 -13.56 5.69
N VAL A 107 8.07 -14.71 6.22
CA VAL A 107 7.49 -16.02 5.89
C VAL A 107 5.99 -16.10 6.24
N GLU A 108 5.57 -15.36 7.26
CA GLU A 108 4.20 -15.33 7.77
C GLU A 108 3.18 -14.85 6.74
N PHE A 109 3.59 -14.02 5.77
CA PHE A 109 2.70 -13.53 4.70
C PHE A 109 2.30 -14.62 3.70
N TYR A 110 3.03 -15.75 3.65
CA TYR A 110 2.75 -16.87 2.75
C TYR A 110 1.93 -17.99 3.40
N ASN A 111 1.77 -17.97 4.73
CA ASN A 111 1.17 -19.06 5.50
C ASN A 111 -0.36 -18.94 5.68
N GLY A 112 -1.02 -18.07 4.91
CA GLY A 112 -2.48 -17.91 4.95
C GLY A 112 -3.04 -17.12 6.14
N VAL A 113 -2.18 -16.53 6.97
CA VAL A 113 -2.58 -15.67 8.11
C VAL A 113 -3.23 -14.36 7.62
N TYR A 114 -2.81 -13.88 6.45
CA TYR A 114 -3.27 -12.62 5.85
C TYR A 114 -3.96 -12.87 4.50
N PRO A 115 -5.24 -13.27 4.49
CA PRO A 115 -5.94 -13.69 3.27
C PRO A 115 -6.13 -12.55 2.26
N SER A 116 -6.07 -11.28 2.69
CA SER A 116 -6.21 -10.12 1.82
C SER A 116 -4.89 -9.64 1.19
N ILE A 117 -3.75 -10.24 1.58
CA ILE A 117 -2.44 -9.80 1.08
C ILE A 117 -2.04 -10.61 -0.16
N THR A 118 -1.55 -9.92 -1.18
CA THR A 118 -0.84 -10.51 -2.32
C THR A 118 0.53 -9.85 -2.42
N ASN A 119 1.60 -10.65 -2.29
CA ASN A 119 3.00 -10.21 -2.36
C ASN A 119 3.85 -11.05 -3.33
#